data_AF-A0A9W7PXR4-F1
#
_entry.id   AF-A0A9W7PXR4-F1
#
_cell.length_a   1.000
_cell.length_b   1.000
_cell.length_c   1.000
_cell.angle_alpha   90.00
_cell.angle_beta   90.00
_cell.angle_gamma   90.00
#
_symmetry.space_group_name_H-M   'P 1'
#
loop_
_entity.id
_entity.type
_entity.pdbx_description
1 polymer ?
#
loop_
_entity_poly.entity_id
_entity_poly.type
_entity_poly.pdbx_seq_one_letter_code
_entity_poly.pdbx_strand_id
1 'polypeptide(L)' 'MIRVKVFDESHEKDLEDAVNVFLKKIDDSNFVDIKYQVGVSINDDENQIYCFSAMIVYKA' A
#
# COMPACT_ATOMS: atom_id res chain seq x y z
N MET A 1 14.23 5.64 -14.39
CA MET A 1 14.10 6.65 -13.29
C MET A 1 13.39 6.01 -12.11
N ILE A 2 13.63 6.46 -10.87
CA ILE A 2 12.90 5.96 -9.69
C ILE A 2 11.49 6.56 -9.67
N ARG A 3 10.49 5.74 -9.35
CA ARG A 3 9.08 6.11 -9.20
C ARG A 3 8.49 5.52 -7.93
N VAL A 4 7.36 6.09 -7.52
CA VAL A 4 6.60 5.68 -6.34
C VAL A 4 5.14 5.45 -6.71
N LYS A 5 4.53 4.40 -6.17
CA LYS A 5 3.09 4.16 -6.20
C LYS A 5 2.59 3.94 -4.77
N VAL A 6 1.54 4.65 -4.38
CA VAL A 6 0.92 4.53 -3.05
C VAL A 6 -0.46 3.88 -3.20
N PHE A 7 -0.79 3.02 -2.25
CA PHE A 7 -2.09 2.38 -2.06
C PHE A 7 -2.53 2.59 -0.61
N ASP A 8 -3.82 2.80 -0.43
CA ASP A 8 -4.48 2.89 0.87
C ASP A 8 -5.84 2.19 0.79
N GLU A 9 -6.15 1.36 1.78
CA GLU A 9 -7.39 0.58 1.86
C GLU A 9 -7.87 0.46 3.31
N SER A 10 -9.17 0.25 3.48
CA SER A 10 -9.77 0.04 4.81
C SER A 10 -9.66 -1.40 5.31
N HIS A 11 -9.33 -2.35 4.42
CA HIS A 11 -9.07 -3.75 4.78
C HIS A 11 -7.71 -4.19 4.24
N GLU A 12 -6.96 -4.92 5.07
CA GLU A 12 -5.63 -5.41 4.73
C GLU A 12 -5.63 -6.33 3.49
N LYS A 13 -6.68 -7.15 3.32
CA LYS A 13 -6.81 -8.03 2.16
C LYS A 13 -6.99 -7.25 0.85
N ASP A 14 -7.76 -6.17 0.87
CA ASP A 14 -7.98 -5.32 -0.30
C ASP A 14 -6.65 -4.65 -0.71
N LEU A 15 -5.86 -4.24 0.28
CA LEU A 15 -4.51 -3.70 0.05
C LEU A 15 -3.58 -4.74 -0.60
N GLU A 16 -3.57 -5.96 -0.06
CA GLU A 16 -2.77 -7.07 -0.58
C GLU A 16 -3.11 -7.34 -2.05
N ASP A 17 -4.40 -7.44 -2.39
CA ASP A 17 -4.86 -7.70 -3.74
C ASP A 17 -4.45 -6.56 -4.69
N ALA A 18 -4.62 -5.30 -4.29
CA ALA A 18 -4.26 -4.13 -5.09
C ALA A 18 -2.73 -4.06 -5.36
N VAL A 19 -1.92 -4.30 -4.33
CA VAL A 19 -0.46 -4.34 -4.41
C VAL A 19 -0.01 -5.47 -5.34
N ASN A 20 -0.54 -6.68 -5.18
CA ASN A 20 -0.18 -7.83 -6.00
C ASN A 20 -0.55 -7.62 -7.48
N VAL A 21 -1.69 -7.00 -7.77
CA VAL A 21 -2.08 -6.65 -9.15
C VAL A 21 -1.11 -5.65 -9.79
N PHE A 22 -0.56 -4.73 -9.00
CA PHE A 22 0.45 -3.78 -9.49
C PHE A 22 1.82 -4.44 -9.68
N LEU A 23 2.28 -5.25 -8.72
CA LEU A 23 3.57 -5.94 -8.80
C LEU A 23 3.64 -6.88 -10.01
N LYS A 24 2.53 -7.52 -10.41
CA LYS A 24 2.45 -8.33 -11.65
C LYS A 24 2.80 -7.56 -12.93
N LYS A 25 2.77 -6.23 -12.91
CA LYS A 25 3.08 -5.36 -14.06
C LYS A 25 4.53 -4.86 -14.05
N ILE A 26 5.28 -5.18 -13.00
CA ILE A 26 6.66 -4.75 -12.80
C ILE A 26 7.57 -5.97 -12.95
N ASP A 27 8.68 -5.79 -13.66
CA ASP A 27 9.76 -6.78 -13.70
C ASP A 27 10.49 -6.80 -12.35
N ASP A 28 10.81 -7.97 -11.82
CA ASP A 28 11.46 -8.15 -10.52
C ASP A 28 12.75 -7.31 -10.37
N SER A 29 13.51 -7.09 -11.46
CA SER A 29 14.72 -6.26 -11.45
C SER A 29 14.47 -4.75 -11.27
N ASN A 30 13.23 -4.34 -11.53
CA ASN A 30 12.74 -2.98 -11.37
C ASN A 30 12.10 -2.73 -10.00
N PHE A 31 11.81 -3.76 -9.21
CA PHE A 31 11.39 -3.58 -7.82
C PHE A 31 12.55 -3.02 -6.99
N VAL A 32 12.23 -2.09 -6.08
CA VAL A 32 13.23 -1.49 -5.18
C VAL A 32 12.86 -1.74 -3.73
N ASP A 33 11.64 -1.37 -3.31
CA ASP A 33 11.20 -1.50 -1.93
C ASP A 33 9.67 -1.42 -1.79
N ILE A 34 9.14 -1.93 -0.68
CA ILE A 34 7.76 -1.73 -0.25
C ILE A 34 7.72 -1.32 1.22
N LYS A 35 7.02 -0.22 1.52
CA LYS A 35 6.83 0.28 2.89
C LYS A 35 5.37 0.16 3.27
N TYR A 36 5.08 -0.63 4.30
CA TYR A 36 3.75 -0.81 4.86
C TYR A 36 3.55 0.06 6.10
N GLN A 37 2.36 0.62 6.26
CA GLN A 37 1.97 1.45 7.40
C GLN A 37 0.50 1.21 7.73
N VAL A 38 0.20 1.08 9.02
CA VAL A 38 -1.18 1.05 9.54
C VAL A 38 -1.43 2.32 10.33
N GLY A 39 -2.39 3.11 9.89
CA GLY A 39 -2.96 4.22 10.65
C GLY A 39 -4.16 3.74 11.45
N VAL A 40 -4.24 4.15 12.71
CA VAL A 40 -5.42 3.93 13.57
C VAL A 40 -5.91 5.29 14.04
N SER A 41 -7.18 5.57 13.81
CA SER A 41 -7.86 6.76 14.34
C SER A 41 -9.11 6.33 15.08
N ILE A 42 -9.37 6.99 16.21
CA ILE A 42 -10.64 6.89 16.93
C ILE A 42 -11.40 8.16 16.58
N ASN A 43 -12.64 8.04 16.09
CA ASN A 43 -13.49 9.20 15.85
C ASN A 43 -14.36 9.51 17.09
N ASP A 44 -15.03 10.66 17.08
CA ASP A 44 -15.83 11.14 18.22
C ASP A 44 -16.99 10.20 18.61
N ASP A 45 -17.40 9.31 17.69
CA ASP A 45 -18.42 8.28 17.91
C ASP A 45 -17.84 6.96 18.47
N GLU A 46 -16.61 6.99 19.00
CA GLU A 46 -15.86 5.83 19.52
C GLU A 46 -15.61 4.71 18.49
N ASN A 47 -15.81 4.97 17.20
CA ASN A 47 -15.51 4.01 16.15
C ASN A 47 -14.02 4.04 15.80
N GLN A 48 -13.40 2.86 15.81
CA GLN A 48 -12.03 2.68 15.40
C GLN A 48 -11.96 2.52 13.87
N ILE A 49 -11.20 3.39 13.23
CA ILE A 49 -10.94 3.35 11.79
C ILE A 49 -9.50 2.90 11.57
N TYR A 50 -9.35 1.84 10.79
CA TYR A 50 -8.06 1.35 10.32
C TYR A 50 -7.81 1.82 8.88
N CYS A 51 -6.62 2.31 8.62
CA CYS A 51 -6.14 2.69 7.29
C CYS A 51 -4.85 1.91 7.02
N PHE A 52 -4.96 0.92 6.13
CA PHE A 52 -3.84 0.08 5.71
C PHE A 52 -3.25 0.69 4.45
N SER A 53 -1.95 0.97 4.43
CA SER A 53 -1.31 1.61 3.29
C SER A 53 0.02 0.99 2.93
N ALA A 54 0.32 1.00 1.63
CA ALA A 54 1.59 0.52 1.09
C ALA A 54 2.16 1.51 0.07
N MET A 55 3.44 1.85 0.22
CA MET A 55 4.20 2.62 -0.75
C MET A 55 5.21 1.71 -1.45
N ILE A 56 5.09 1.59 -2.76
CA ILE A 56 5.99 0.80 -3.60
C ILE A 56 6.95 1.72 -4.33
N VAL A 57 8.25 1.49 -4.16
CA VAL A 57 9.33 2.16 -4.87
C VAL A 57 9.82 1.23 -5.97
N TYR A 58 9.89 1.74 -7.20
CA TYR A 58 10.25 0.94 -8.38
C TYR A 58 10.99 1.76 -9.44
N LYS A 59 11.65 1.09 -10.37
CA LYS A 59 12.30 1.68 -11.55
C LYS A 59 11.33 1.63 -12.74
N ALA A 60 11.24 2.74 -13.49
CA ALA A 60 10.44 2.86 -14.70
C ALA A 60 11.17 3.62 -15.81
#